data_AF-A0A9D8C694-F1
#
_entry.id   AF-A0A9D8C694-F1
#
_cell.length_a   1.000
_cell.length_b   1.000
_cell.length_c   1.000
_cell.angle_alpha   90.00
_cell.angle_beta   90.00
_cell.angle_gamma   90.00
#
_symmetry.space_group_name_H-M   'P 1'
#
loop_
_entity.id
_entity.type
_entity.pdbx_description
1 polymer ?
#
loop_
_entity_poly.entity_id
_entity_poly.type
_entity_poly.pdbx_seq_one_letter_code
_entity_poly.pdbx_strand_id
1 'polypeptide(L)'
;MHAVFFSLVVGLAAGVAAAQAQAPATAPTPLQAHLTGPIPPLVKYEIVGNTTIPQPLTERPGDPVRGRRVVTDASNSTCLICHEVPTLEEFPNQGKIAPSLEGLGSRYTAAELRLRLVNPKLLVPDTMMPAYYRTEALTRVQRQYVGRTIYSAQDIEDAIAFLMTIR
;
A
#
# COMPACT_ATOMS: atom_id res chain seq x y z
N MET A 1 -35.28 -4.64 63.43
CA MET A 1 -35.02 -5.58 62.32
C MET A 1 -35.32 -4.82 61.03
N HIS A 2 -34.27 -4.31 60.37
CA HIS A 2 -34.39 -3.45 59.18
C HIS A 2 -34.58 -4.33 57.94
N ALA A 3 -35.73 -4.22 57.29
CA ALA A 3 -35.99 -4.84 55.99
C ALA A 3 -35.37 -3.97 54.89
N VAL A 4 -34.35 -4.52 54.23
CA VAL A 4 -33.66 -3.88 53.09
C VAL A 4 -34.47 -4.19 51.83
N PHE A 5 -35.03 -3.15 51.20
CA PHE A 5 -35.67 -3.23 49.90
C PHE A 5 -34.61 -3.44 48.81
N PHE A 6 -34.66 -4.60 48.15
CA PHE A 6 -33.85 -4.92 46.98
C PHE A 6 -34.56 -4.37 45.73
N SER A 7 -34.20 -3.17 45.28
CA SER A 7 -34.67 -2.63 44.00
C SER A 7 -33.92 -3.32 42.85
N LEU A 8 -34.61 -4.23 42.16
CA LEU A 8 -34.17 -4.85 40.93
C LEU A 8 -34.43 -3.89 39.75
N VAL A 9 -33.41 -3.15 39.33
CA VAL A 9 -33.46 -2.37 38.08
C VAL A 9 -32.96 -3.27 36.94
N VAL A 10 -33.89 -3.77 36.13
CA VAL A 10 -33.59 -4.47 34.88
C VAL A 10 -33.24 -3.41 33.82
N GLY A 11 -31.94 -3.24 33.56
CA GLY A 11 -31.46 -2.41 32.45
C GLY A 11 -31.43 -3.18 31.14
N LEU A 12 -32.36 -2.86 30.22
CA LEU A 12 -32.25 -3.23 28.81
C LEU A 12 -31.07 -2.48 28.18
N ALA A 13 -29.96 -3.18 27.94
CA ALA A 13 -28.89 -2.70 27.07
C ALA A 13 -29.25 -3.00 25.61
N ALA A 14 -29.99 -2.09 24.96
CA ALA A 14 -30.15 -2.10 23.51
C ALA A 14 -28.82 -1.65 22.87
N GLY A 15 -28.03 -2.61 22.42
CA GLY A 15 -26.81 -2.35 21.66
C GLY A 15 -27.15 -1.71 20.32
N VAL A 16 -26.79 -0.44 20.16
CA VAL A 16 -26.86 0.26 18.88
C VAL A 16 -25.72 -0.28 18.01
N ALA A 17 -26.03 -1.19 17.10
CA ALA A 17 -25.11 -1.59 16.04
C ALA A 17 -24.90 -0.39 15.11
N ALA A 18 -23.80 0.33 15.30
CA ALA A 18 -23.35 1.33 14.35
C ALA A 18 -22.98 0.64 13.03
N ALA A 19 -23.92 0.62 12.10
CA ALA A 19 -23.66 0.27 10.71
C ALA A 19 -22.63 1.27 10.16
N GLN A 20 -21.42 0.80 9.90
CA GLN A 20 -20.42 1.59 9.19
C GLN A 20 -20.95 1.82 7.76
N ALA A 21 -21.37 3.06 7.49
CA ALA A 21 -21.75 3.47 6.15
C ALA A 21 -20.50 3.43 5.25
N GLN A 22 -20.43 2.43 4.38
CA GLN A 22 -19.45 2.39 3.31
C GLN A 22 -19.79 3.54 2.35
N ALA A 23 -18.88 4.51 2.17
CA ALA A 23 -19.01 5.49 1.11
C ALA A 23 -19.16 4.77 -0.25
N PRO A 24 -19.96 5.32 -1.20
CA PRO A 24 -20.15 4.68 -2.50
C PRO A 24 -18.81 4.53 -3.21
N ALA A 25 -18.54 3.33 -3.73
CA ALA A 25 -17.35 3.06 -4.51
C ALA A 25 -17.36 3.94 -5.77
N THR A 26 -16.49 4.96 -5.80
CA THR A 26 -16.14 5.66 -7.03
C THR A 26 -15.51 4.64 -7.99
N ALA A 27 -15.77 4.77 -9.29
CA ALA A 27 -15.16 3.88 -10.30
C ALA A 27 -13.63 3.84 -10.12
N PRO A 28 -12.99 2.66 -10.30
CA PRO A 28 -11.56 2.53 -10.11
C PRO A 28 -10.80 3.49 -11.03
N THR A 29 -9.83 4.22 -10.49
CA THR A 29 -8.82 4.94 -11.28
C THR A 29 -8.06 3.93 -12.17
N PRO A 30 -7.38 4.33 -13.25
CA PRO A 30 -6.62 3.40 -14.09
C PRO A 30 -5.61 2.54 -13.30
N LEU A 31 -5.14 3.04 -12.16
CA LEU A 31 -4.25 2.33 -11.22
C LEU A 31 -4.94 1.22 -10.40
N GLN A 32 -6.26 1.22 -10.34
CA GLN A 32 -7.10 0.26 -9.61
C GLN A 32 -7.81 -0.72 -10.55
N ALA A 33 -7.53 -0.67 -11.86
CA ALA A 33 -8.20 -1.55 -12.82
C ALA A 33 -8.05 -3.03 -12.43
N HIS A 34 -6.89 -3.44 -11.90
CA HIS A 34 -6.62 -4.81 -11.42
C HIS A 34 -7.45 -5.22 -10.19
N LEU A 35 -8.13 -4.29 -9.52
CA LEU A 35 -9.04 -4.58 -8.41
C LEU A 35 -10.44 -4.96 -8.91
N THR A 36 -10.73 -4.71 -10.19
CA THR A 36 -11.98 -5.12 -10.83
C THR A 36 -11.76 -6.34 -11.73
N GLY A 37 -12.77 -7.20 -11.83
CA GLY A 37 -12.67 -8.46 -12.59
C GLY A 37 -12.07 -9.62 -11.79
N PRO A 38 -11.62 -10.71 -12.43
CA PRO A 38 -11.01 -11.87 -11.75
C PRO A 38 -9.75 -11.48 -10.97
N ILE A 39 -9.39 -12.26 -9.95
CA ILE A 39 -8.11 -12.10 -9.24
C ILE A 39 -7.00 -12.63 -10.16
N PRO A 40 -6.04 -11.79 -10.60
CA PRO A 40 -4.93 -12.27 -11.40
C PRO A 40 -4.00 -13.15 -10.56
N PRO A 41 -3.38 -14.19 -11.13
CA PRO A 41 -2.36 -14.96 -10.43
C PRO A 41 -1.16 -14.04 -10.09
N LEU A 42 -0.56 -14.29 -8.94
CA LEU A 42 0.65 -13.56 -8.54
C LEU A 42 1.82 -13.99 -9.43
N VAL A 43 2.57 -13.02 -9.97
CA VAL A 43 3.80 -13.30 -10.71
C VAL A 43 4.83 -13.86 -9.73
N LYS A 44 5.44 -14.98 -10.09
CA LYS A 44 6.54 -15.57 -9.32
C LYS A 44 7.80 -14.74 -9.53
N TYR A 45 8.55 -14.53 -8.45
CA TYR A 45 9.82 -13.83 -8.46
C TYR A 45 10.82 -14.53 -7.55
N GLU A 46 12.11 -14.32 -7.81
CA GLU A 46 13.20 -14.82 -6.99
C GLU A 46 13.84 -13.68 -6.22
N ILE A 47 14.12 -13.93 -4.94
CA ILE A 47 14.90 -13.02 -4.09
C ILE A 47 16.34 -13.51 -4.07
N VAL A 48 17.27 -12.66 -4.52
CA VAL A 48 18.70 -12.97 -4.55
C VAL A 48 19.41 -12.22 -3.45
N GLY A 49 20.21 -12.95 -2.65
CA GLY A 49 21.02 -12.38 -1.57
C GLY A 49 20.22 -11.74 -0.44
N ASN A 50 18.90 -12.01 -0.35
CA ASN A 50 17.96 -11.37 0.58
C ASN A 50 17.80 -9.86 0.43
N THR A 51 18.29 -9.27 -0.67
CA THR A 51 18.35 -7.81 -0.86
C THR A 51 17.72 -7.34 -2.15
N THR A 52 17.50 -8.23 -3.13
CA THR A 52 17.07 -7.83 -4.48
C THR A 52 16.05 -8.78 -5.08
N ILE A 53 15.22 -8.24 -5.97
CA ILE A 53 14.49 -9.00 -6.99
C ILE A 53 15.04 -8.56 -8.35
N PRO A 54 16.00 -9.30 -8.94
CA PRO A 54 16.71 -8.85 -10.15
C PRO A 54 15.79 -8.74 -11.36
N GLN A 55 14.93 -9.73 -11.56
CA GLN A 55 14.05 -9.80 -12.73
C GLN A 55 12.83 -8.88 -12.55
N PRO A 56 12.44 -8.11 -13.58
CA PRO A 56 11.17 -7.40 -13.59
C PRO A 56 9.97 -8.32 -13.36
N LEU A 57 8.91 -7.79 -12.76
CA LEU A 57 7.66 -8.53 -12.53
C LEU A 57 6.79 -8.63 -13.79
N THR A 58 7.16 -7.93 -14.87
CA THR A 58 6.46 -7.96 -16.16
C THR A 58 7.46 -7.89 -17.30
N GLU A 59 7.06 -8.36 -18.49
CA GLU A 59 7.87 -8.23 -19.71
C GLU A 59 7.86 -6.79 -20.26
N ARG A 60 6.84 -5.99 -19.89
CA ARG A 60 6.70 -4.62 -20.36
C ARG A 60 7.53 -3.67 -19.49
N PRO A 61 8.42 -2.86 -20.08
CA PRO A 61 9.16 -1.86 -19.32
C PRO A 61 8.25 -0.92 -18.53
N GLY A 62 8.72 -0.49 -17.36
CA GLY A 62 8.05 0.51 -16.55
C GLY A 62 7.99 1.87 -17.25
N ASP A 63 6.84 2.54 -17.14
CA ASP A 63 6.62 3.88 -17.66
C ASP A 63 6.73 4.91 -16.53
N PRO A 64 7.71 5.81 -16.52
CA PRO A 64 7.89 6.79 -15.43
C PRO A 64 6.74 7.81 -15.34
N VAL A 65 5.99 8.07 -16.41
CA VAL A 65 4.82 8.96 -16.36
C VAL A 65 3.68 8.28 -15.59
N ARG A 66 3.46 6.99 -15.85
CA ARG A 66 2.52 6.19 -15.05
C ARG A 66 3.05 5.97 -13.63
N GLY A 67 4.34 5.76 -13.48
CA GLY A 67 5.04 5.63 -12.20
C GLY A 67 4.84 6.81 -11.27
N ARG A 68 4.97 8.02 -11.81
CA ARG A 68 4.68 9.25 -11.09
C ARG A 68 3.25 9.23 -10.52
N ARG A 69 2.27 8.79 -11.33
CA ARG A 69 0.89 8.66 -10.87
C ARG A 69 0.76 7.67 -9.73
N VAL A 70 1.45 6.52 -9.80
CA VAL A 70 1.48 5.53 -8.70
C VAL A 70 1.96 6.17 -7.40
N VAL A 71 3.08 6.89 -7.45
CA VAL A 71 3.71 7.54 -6.29
C VAL A 71 2.83 8.65 -5.70
N THR A 72 2.07 9.36 -6.54
CA THR A 72 1.25 10.50 -6.14
C THR A 72 -0.23 10.18 -5.88
N ASP A 73 -0.70 8.94 -6.12
CA ASP A 73 -2.12 8.59 -6.01
C ASP A 73 -2.60 8.51 -4.55
N ALA A 74 -3.43 9.48 -4.17
CA ALA A 74 -4.02 9.60 -2.84
C ALA A 74 -5.00 8.48 -2.47
N SER A 75 -5.56 7.77 -3.46
CA SER A 75 -6.66 6.83 -3.26
C SER A 75 -6.24 5.42 -2.87
N ASN A 76 -4.97 5.05 -3.12
CA ASN A 76 -4.57 3.66 -3.12
C ASN A 76 -3.42 3.33 -2.17
N SER A 77 -2.48 4.28 -1.96
CA SER A 77 -1.46 4.27 -0.90
C SER A 77 -0.34 5.26 -1.25
N THR A 78 -0.58 6.54 -1.05
CA THR A 78 0.36 7.60 -1.44
C THR A 78 1.71 7.42 -0.76
N CYS A 79 2.76 7.20 -1.54
CA CYS A 79 4.14 7.26 -1.04
C CYS A 79 4.38 8.61 -0.34
N LEU A 80 3.75 9.68 -0.84
CA LEU A 80 3.81 11.04 -0.29
C LEU A 80 3.12 11.22 1.07
N ILE A 81 2.32 10.26 1.56
CA ILE A 81 1.81 10.32 2.94
C ILE A 81 2.96 10.15 3.94
N CYS A 82 3.98 9.38 3.58
CA CYS A 82 5.09 9.06 4.47
C CYS A 82 6.39 9.74 4.07
N HIS A 83 6.63 9.88 2.77
CA HIS A 83 7.90 10.33 2.22
C HIS A 83 7.81 11.70 1.56
N GLU A 84 8.85 12.48 1.75
CA GLU A 84 9.09 13.70 0.99
C GLU A 84 9.83 13.39 -0.32
N VAL A 85 9.48 14.11 -1.37
CA VAL A 85 10.05 14.12 -2.73
C VAL A 85 10.14 15.60 -3.13
N PRO A 86 11.28 16.25 -2.86
CA PRO A 86 11.42 17.70 -3.06
C PRO A 86 11.12 18.18 -4.48
N THR A 87 11.37 17.34 -5.49
CA THR A 87 11.12 17.65 -6.91
C THR A 87 9.64 17.65 -7.30
N LEU A 88 8.73 17.31 -6.38
CA LEU A 88 7.27 17.26 -6.59
C LEU A 88 6.58 18.45 -5.88
N GLU A 89 7.01 19.67 -6.22
CA GLU A 89 6.59 20.91 -5.56
C GLU A 89 5.07 21.18 -5.65
N GLU A 90 4.39 20.64 -6.66
CA GLU A 90 2.93 20.79 -6.78
C GLU A 90 2.14 19.98 -5.73
N PHE A 91 2.81 19.12 -4.96
CA PHE A 91 2.26 18.43 -3.80
C PHE A 91 2.89 19.01 -2.53
N PRO A 92 2.40 20.13 -1.97
CA PRO A 92 3.08 20.82 -0.87
C PRO A 92 2.95 20.12 0.50
N ASN A 93 1.97 19.22 0.67
CA ASN A 93 1.65 18.57 1.94
C ASN A 93 2.20 17.14 2.01
N GLN A 94 3.51 16.99 1.84
CA GLN A 94 4.17 15.67 1.87
C GLN A 94 4.55 15.29 3.30
N GLY A 95 4.47 13.99 3.58
CA GLY A 95 4.80 13.44 4.88
C GLY A 95 6.30 13.39 5.16
N LYS A 96 6.64 13.40 6.44
CA LYS A 96 8.02 13.24 6.95
C LYS A 96 8.13 12.10 7.96
N ILE A 97 7.25 11.09 7.82
CA ILE A 97 7.20 9.91 8.69
C ILE A 97 8.36 8.96 8.35
N ALA A 98 8.72 8.90 7.07
CA ALA A 98 9.80 8.07 6.54
C ALA A 98 10.86 8.95 5.85
N PRO A 99 12.07 8.42 5.57
CA PRO A 99 13.15 9.20 4.96
C PRO A 99 12.76 9.79 3.60
N SER A 100 13.29 10.97 3.27
CA SER A 100 13.13 11.58 1.95
C SER A 100 13.56 10.64 0.82
N LEU A 101 12.83 10.68 -0.30
CA LEU A 101 13.20 9.98 -1.55
C LEU A 101 14.09 10.84 -2.46
N GLU A 102 14.47 12.05 -2.06
CA GLU A 102 15.50 12.83 -2.75
C GLU A 102 16.73 11.96 -3.02
N GLY A 103 17.25 11.92 -4.25
CA GLY A 103 18.40 11.09 -4.61
C GLY A 103 18.21 9.57 -4.57
N LEU A 104 16.97 9.06 -4.50
CA LEU A 104 16.71 7.62 -4.40
C LEU A 104 17.30 6.80 -5.56
N GLY A 105 17.18 7.29 -6.80
CA GLY A 105 17.73 6.66 -7.99
C GLY A 105 19.26 6.69 -8.07
N SER A 106 19.90 7.51 -7.23
CA SER A 106 21.36 7.52 -7.05
C SER A 106 21.82 6.55 -5.95
N ARG A 107 20.93 6.18 -5.01
CA ARG A 107 21.24 5.31 -3.87
C ARG A 107 20.91 3.83 -4.08
N TYR A 108 19.95 3.53 -4.94
CA TYR A 108 19.46 2.17 -5.13
C TYR A 108 19.38 1.80 -6.60
N THR A 109 19.56 0.51 -6.87
CA THR A 109 19.25 -0.10 -8.16
C THR A 109 17.77 -0.41 -8.28
N ALA A 110 17.28 -0.61 -9.51
CA ALA A 110 15.90 -1.04 -9.75
C ALA A 110 15.56 -2.37 -9.05
N ALA A 111 16.51 -3.31 -8.99
CA ALA A 111 16.33 -4.61 -8.33
C ALA A 111 16.15 -4.49 -6.81
N GLU A 112 16.87 -3.56 -6.19
CA GLU A 112 16.75 -3.22 -4.78
C GLU A 112 15.42 -2.50 -4.48
N LEU A 113 15.01 -1.57 -5.34
CA LEU A 113 13.72 -0.89 -5.21
C LEU A 113 12.56 -1.88 -5.36
N ARG A 114 12.69 -2.86 -6.26
CA ARG A 114 11.67 -3.91 -6.45
C ARG A 114 11.40 -4.69 -5.18
N LEU A 115 12.42 -5.15 -4.47
CA LEU A 115 12.21 -5.83 -3.19
C LEU A 115 11.56 -4.91 -2.15
N ARG A 116 11.98 -3.63 -2.08
CA ARG A 116 11.39 -2.63 -1.17
C ARG A 116 9.90 -2.41 -1.43
N LEU A 117 9.46 -2.40 -2.69
CA LEU A 117 8.04 -2.22 -3.01
C LEU A 117 7.24 -3.53 -2.87
N VAL A 118 7.82 -4.67 -3.26
CA VAL A 118 7.16 -5.98 -3.18
C VAL A 118 6.91 -6.37 -1.74
N ASN A 119 7.95 -6.34 -0.90
CA ASN A 119 7.85 -6.67 0.52
C ASN A 119 8.99 -6.03 1.34
N PRO A 120 8.82 -4.77 1.80
CA PRO A 120 9.86 -4.08 2.55
C PRO A 120 10.14 -4.73 3.92
N LYS A 121 9.23 -5.56 4.44
CA LYS A 121 9.40 -6.27 5.72
C LYS A 121 10.52 -7.31 5.69
N LEU A 122 10.94 -7.76 4.51
CA LEU A 122 12.10 -8.65 4.40
C LEU A 122 13.42 -7.90 4.61
N LEU A 123 13.41 -6.57 4.41
CA LEU A 123 14.57 -5.70 4.61
C LEU A 123 14.56 -5.06 6.00
N VAL A 124 13.39 -4.61 6.44
CA VAL A 124 13.16 -3.98 7.74
C VAL A 124 11.88 -4.56 8.34
N PRO A 125 11.95 -5.61 9.18
CA PRO A 125 10.78 -6.36 9.67
C PRO A 125 9.66 -5.49 10.26
N ASP A 126 10.04 -4.50 11.05
CA ASP A 126 9.11 -3.63 11.77
C ASP A 126 8.69 -2.39 10.99
N THR A 127 9.04 -2.30 9.69
CA THR A 127 8.67 -1.14 8.87
C THR A 127 7.15 -0.97 8.75
N MET A 128 6.72 0.28 8.83
CA MET A 128 5.34 0.69 8.54
C MET A 128 5.06 0.76 7.03
N MET A 129 6.10 0.75 6.18
CA MET A 129 5.92 0.75 4.73
C MET A 129 5.11 -0.49 4.30
N PRO A 130 4.00 -0.33 3.55
CA PRO A 130 3.19 -1.46 3.10
C PRO A 130 3.95 -2.40 2.16
N ALA A 131 3.64 -3.69 2.21
CA ALA A 131 4.02 -4.64 1.16
C ALA A 131 3.02 -4.54 0.01
N TYR A 132 3.40 -3.87 -1.07
CA TYR A 132 2.45 -3.52 -2.13
C TYR A 132 2.11 -4.67 -3.07
N TYR A 133 2.97 -5.69 -3.14
CA TYR A 133 2.82 -6.86 -4.03
C TYR A 133 2.80 -8.18 -3.26
N ARG A 134 2.01 -8.23 -2.18
CA ARG A 134 1.85 -9.41 -1.30
C ARG A 134 0.37 -9.67 -1.00
N THR A 135 -0.01 -10.94 -0.95
CA THR A 135 -1.40 -11.40 -0.68
C THR A 135 -1.53 -12.28 0.56
N GLU A 136 -0.42 -12.71 1.15
CA GLU A 136 -0.37 -13.70 2.23
C GLU A 136 -0.03 -13.10 3.59
N ALA A 137 -0.36 -13.83 4.66
CA ALA A 137 -0.11 -13.44 6.06
C ALA A 137 -0.48 -11.96 6.33
N LEU A 138 -1.73 -11.67 5.98
CA LEU A 138 -2.44 -10.42 6.22
C LEU A 138 -3.64 -10.70 7.14
N THR A 139 -4.01 -9.71 7.96
CA THR A 139 -5.08 -9.84 8.95
C THR A 139 -6.16 -8.80 8.67
N ARG A 140 -7.44 -9.20 8.67
CA ARG A 140 -8.59 -8.30 8.48
C ARG A 140 -8.50 -7.44 7.21
N VAL A 141 -8.11 -8.06 6.10
CA VAL A 141 -7.97 -7.40 4.79
C VAL A 141 -9.30 -6.81 4.34
N GLN A 142 -9.29 -5.58 3.84
CA GLN A 142 -10.48 -4.96 3.25
C GLN A 142 -10.98 -5.79 2.07
N ARG A 143 -12.30 -5.86 1.89
CA ARG A 143 -12.95 -6.74 0.90
C ARG A 143 -12.36 -6.62 -0.51
N GLN A 144 -12.04 -5.40 -0.96
CA GLN A 144 -11.49 -5.14 -2.29
C GLN A 144 -10.07 -5.70 -2.51
N TYR A 145 -9.33 -6.01 -1.45
CA TYR A 145 -7.96 -6.52 -1.50
C TYR A 145 -7.84 -8.00 -1.13
N VAL A 146 -8.95 -8.70 -0.86
CA VAL A 146 -8.90 -10.13 -0.52
C VAL A 146 -8.34 -10.91 -1.71
N GLY A 147 -7.19 -11.57 -1.51
CA GLY A 147 -6.45 -12.29 -2.55
C GLY A 147 -5.79 -11.40 -3.60
N ARG A 148 -5.78 -10.07 -3.42
CA ARG A 148 -5.19 -9.11 -4.36
C ARG A 148 -4.08 -8.30 -3.72
N THR A 149 -3.18 -7.81 -4.57
CA THR A 149 -2.13 -6.88 -4.21
C THR A 149 -2.65 -5.43 -4.27
N ILE A 150 -1.97 -4.52 -3.55
CA ILE A 150 -2.31 -3.09 -3.58
C ILE A 150 -2.02 -2.52 -4.98
N TYR A 151 -0.85 -2.86 -5.52
CA TYR A 151 -0.44 -2.50 -6.88
C TYR A 151 -0.35 -3.73 -7.78
N SER A 152 -0.64 -3.59 -9.06
CA SER A 152 -0.35 -4.65 -10.03
C SER A 152 1.16 -4.81 -10.22
N ALA A 153 1.59 -5.91 -10.84
CA ALA A 153 3.00 -6.12 -11.19
C ALA A 153 3.55 -4.95 -12.01
N GLN A 154 2.71 -4.44 -12.92
CA GLN A 154 3.10 -3.36 -13.80
C GLN A 154 3.20 -2.03 -13.08
N ASP A 155 2.29 -1.73 -12.15
CA ASP A 155 2.33 -0.49 -11.38
C ASP A 155 3.59 -0.43 -10.50
N ILE A 156 4.07 -1.58 -10.01
CA ILE A 156 5.38 -1.69 -9.34
C ILE A 156 6.51 -1.28 -10.29
N GLU A 157 6.55 -1.84 -11.51
CA GLU A 157 7.60 -1.51 -12.49
C GLU A 157 7.55 -0.04 -12.93
N ASP A 158 6.35 0.51 -13.10
CA ASP A 158 6.19 1.93 -13.43
C ASP A 158 6.67 2.81 -12.28
N ALA A 159 6.29 2.49 -11.04
CA ALA A 159 6.75 3.23 -9.85
C ALA A 159 8.28 3.21 -9.76
N ILE A 160 8.91 2.05 -9.96
CA ILE A 160 10.38 1.93 -10.00
C ILE A 160 10.96 2.83 -11.10
N ALA A 161 10.38 2.81 -12.31
CA ALA A 161 10.86 3.63 -13.42
C ALA A 161 10.86 5.13 -13.07
N PHE A 162 9.82 5.63 -12.39
CA PHE A 162 9.78 7.00 -11.89
C PHE A 162 10.75 7.25 -10.73
N LEU A 163 10.79 6.36 -9.73
CA LEU A 163 11.67 6.49 -8.58
C LEU A 163 13.15 6.55 -8.96
N MET A 164 13.54 5.84 -10.03
CA MET A 164 14.89 5.88 -10.59
C MET A 164 15.25 7.23 -11.23
N THR A 165 14.28 8.11 -11.54
CA THR A 165 14.55 9.45 -12.06
C THR A 165 14.85 10.47 -10.97
N ILE A 166 14.61 10.15 -9.69
CA ILE A 166 14.84 11.04 -8.55
C ILE A 166 16.31 10.89 -8.13
N ARG A 167 17.20 11.76 -8.63
CA ARG A 167 18.65 11.65 -8.45
C ARG A 167 19.26 12.71 -7.56
#